data_AF-A0A3C1VGX3-F1
#
_entry.id   AF-A0A3C1VGX3-F1
#
_cell.length_a   1.000
_cell.length_b   1.000
_cell.length_c   1.000
_cell.angle_alpha   90.00
_cell.angle_beta   90.00
_cell.angle_gamma   90.00
#
_symmetry.space_group_name_H-M   'P 1'
#
loop_
_entity.id
_entity.type
_entity.pdbx_description
1 polymer ?
#
loop_
_entity_poly.entity_id
_entity_poly.type
_entity_poly.pdbx_seq_one_letter_code
_entity_poly.pdbx_strand_id
1 'polypeptide(L)' 'MPTLNWIGKETVVNHHHQVPFRLLKDVPELAAGDPGSGNLIVQGDNLVALKALLPYYAGQVKCIYIDPPYNTGNEG' A
#
# COMPACT_ATOMS: atom_id res chain seq x y z
N MET A 1 29.64 -7.12 -0.67
CA MET A 1 28.65 -6.05 -0.57
C MET A 1 28.17 -5.95 0.87
N PRO A 2 28.04 -4.75 1.46
CA PRO A 2 27.50 -4.62 2.80
C PRO A 2 26.03 -5.05 2.85
N THR A 3 25.61 -5.64 3.98
CA THR A 3 24.22 -6.11 4.20
C THR A 3 23.70 -5.61 5.54
N LEU A 4 22.47 -5.09 5.58
CA LEU A 4 21.76 -4.74 6.81
C LEU A 4 20.95 -5.94 7.33
N ASN A 5 21.17 -6.38 8.56
CA ASN A 5 20.44 -7.48 9.19
C ASN A 5 19.77 -7.03 10.49
N TRP A 6 18.61 -7.61 10.80
CA TRP A 6 17.84 -7.35 12.02
C TRP A 6 17.00 -8.58 12.39
N ILE A 7 16.55 -8.64 13.64
CA ILE A 7 15.70 -9.73 14.15
C ILE A 7 14.37 -9.73 13.37
N GLY A 8 13.98 -10.88 12.82
CA GLY A 8 12.72 -11.04 12.07
C GLY A 8 12.78 -10.68 10.59
N LYS A 9 13.95 -10.29 10.06
CA LYS A 9 14.12 -9.98 8.62
C LYS A 9 13.61 -11.08 7.71
N GLU A 10 14.00 -12.33 7.96
CA GLU A 10 13.63 -13.49 7.12
C GLU A 10 12.13 -13.72 7.07
N THR A 11 11.43 -13.44 8.18
CA THR A 11 9.97 -13.56 8.27
C THR A 11 9.26 -12.48 7.44
N VAL A 12 9.77 -11.26 7.45
CA VAL A 12 9.11 -10.11 6.79
C VAL A 12 9.36 -10.09 5.28
N VAL A 13 10.57 -10.46 4.83
CA VAL A 13 10.96 -10.39 3.41
C VAL A 13 9.98 -11.14 2.51
N ASN A 14 9.49 -12.31 2.95
CA ASN A 14 8.56 -13.12 2.16
C ASN A 14 7.09 -12.90 2.53
N HIS A 15 6.78 -12.05 3.51
CA HIS A 15 5.42 -11.87 4.00
C HIS A 15 4.46 -11.40 2.90
N HIS A 16 4.94 -10.56 1.98
CA HIS A 16 4.10 -10.09 0.87
C HIS A 16 3.61 -11.23 -0.05
N HIS A 17 4.26 -12.40 -0.08
CA HIS A 17 3.77 -13.55 -0.84
C HIS A 17 2.56 -14.23 -0.18
N GLN A 18 2.41 -14.08 1.14
CA GLN A 18 1.32 -14.65 1.92
C GLN A 18 0.07 -13.77 1.89
N VAL A 19 0.23 -12.47 1.58
CA VAL A 19 -0.90 -11.54 1.49
C VAL A 19 -1.69 -11.82 0.20
N PRO A 20 -2.97 -12.27 0.31
CA PRO A 20 -3.77 -12.58 -0.85
C PRO A 20 -4.16 -11.30 -1.60
N PHE A 21 -4.29 -11.44 -2.92
CA PHE A 21 -4.92 -10.41 -3.73
C PHE A 21 -6.38 -10.23 -3.30
N ARG A 22 -6.87 -8.98 -3.33
CA ARG A 22 -8.28 -8.65 -3.13
C ARG A 22 -8.78 -7.77 -4.26
N LEU A 23 -10.05 -7.93 -4.60
CA LEU A 23 -10.72 -7.05 -5.55
C LEU A 23 -11.06 -5.72 -4.88
N LEU A 24 -10.91 -4.63 -5.63
CA LEU A 24 -11.47 -3.34 -5.26
C LEU A 24 -13.00 -3.43 -5.35
N LYS A 25 -13.68 -2.86 -4.35
CA LYS A 25 -15.14 -2.73 -4.34
C LYS A 25 -15.46 -1.24 -4.47
N ASP A 26 -16.16 -0.88 -5.53
CA ASP A 26 -16.65 0.48 -5.69
C ASP A 26 -17.75 0.78 -4.66
N VAL A 27 -17.70 2.00 -4.14
CA VAL A 27 -18.63 2.53 -3.14
C VAL A 27 -19.13 3.90 -3.64
N PRO A 28 -20.09 3.92 -4.60
CA PRO A 28 -20.51 5.14 -5.27
C PRO A 28 -21.05 6.22 -4.33
N GLU A 29 -21.62 5.83 -3.19
CA GLU A 29 -22.13 6.73 -2.16
C GLU A 29 -21.05 7.59 -1.49
N LEU A 30 -19.77 7.20 -1.57
CA LEU A 30 -18.63 7.96 -1.05
C LEU A 30 -17.80 8.64 -2.15
N ALA A 31 -18.22 8.53 -3.42
CA ALA A 31 -17.48 9.13 -4.52
C ALA A 31 -17.51 10.67 -4.44
N ALA A 32 -16.38 11.29 -4.75
CA ALA A 32 -16.23 12.74 -4.79
C ALA A 32 -15.39 13.17 -6.00
N GLY A 33 -15.73 14.33 -6.57
CA GLY A 33 -15.10 14.87 -7.78
C GLY A 33 -15.77 14.41 -9.07
N ASP A 34 -15.15 14.77 -10.20
CA ASP A 34 -15.73 14.50 -11.52
C ASP A 34 -15.61 13.01 -11.90
N PRO A 35 -16.71 12.38 -12.36
CA PRO A 35 -16.67 11.01 -12.88
C PRO A 35 -15.65 10.87 -14.00
N GLY A 36 -14.82 9.83 -13.93
CA GLY A 36 -13.81 9.55 -14.95
C GLY A 36 -12.53 10.40 -14.86
N SER A 37 -12.34 11.18 -13.79
CA SER A 37 -11.10 11.94 -13.58
C SER A 37 -9.84 11.08 -13.38
N GLY A 38 -10.00 9.77 -13.14
CA GLY A 38 -8.90 8.83 -12.92
C GLY A 38 -8.34 8.85 -11.50
N ASN A 39 -8.89 9.67 -10.60
CA ASN A 39 -8.50 9.72 -9.20
C ASN A 39 -9.17 8.60 -8.40
N LEU A 40 -8.46 8.07 -7.39
CA LEU A 40 -8.95 6.97 -6.55
C LEU A 40 -8.59 7.21 -5.08
N ILE A 41 -9.55 6.95 -4.18
CA ILE A 41 -9.33 6.82 -2.74
C ILE A 41 -9.63 5.38 -2.37
N VAL A 42 -8.68 4.70 -1.74
CA VAL A 42 -8.83 3.30 -1.31
C VAL A 42 -8.82 3.24 0.22
N GLN A 43 -9.87 2.68 0.81
CA GLN A 43 -9.92 2.41 2.25
C GLN A 43 -9.48 0.98 2.54
N GLY A 44 -8.49 0.83 3.41
CA GLY A 44 -8.04 -0.47 3.90
C GLY A 44 -6.60 -0.44 4.43
N ASP A 45 -6.13 -1.61 4.85
CA ASP A 45 -4.71 -1.82 5.11
C ASP A 45 -3.89 -1.57 3.84
N ASN A 46 -2.78 -0.83 3.97
CA ASN A 46 -2.02 -0.36 2.82
C ASN A 46 -1.39 -1.50 2.00
N LEU A 47 -0.94 -2.57 2.65
CA LEU A 47 -0.32 -3.71 1.96
C LEU A 47 -1.36 -4.46 1.12
N VAL A 48 -2.57 -4.62 1.65
CA VAL A 48 -3.70 -5.22 0.92
C VAL A 48 -4.17 -4.31 -0.22
N ALA A 49 -4.25 -3.00 0.00
CA ALA A 49 -4.61 -2.02 -1.03
C ALA A 49 -3.59 -2.01 -2.18
N LEU A 50 -2.29 -1.98 -1.88
CA LEU A 50 -1.24 -2.03 -2.90
C LEU A 50 -1.30 -3.34 -3.70
N LYS A 51 -1.59 -4.48 -3.05
CA LYS A 51 -1.81 -5.76 -3.74
C LYS A 51 -2.97 -5.71 -4.74
N ALA A 52 -4.07 -5.07 -4.38
CA ALA A 52 -5.22 -4.90 -5.27
C ALA A 52 -4.91 -4.02 -6.49
N LEU A 53 -4.03 -3.02 -6.31
CA LEU A 53 -3.65 -2.07 -7.35
C LEU A 53 -2.57 -2.58 -8.32
N LEU A 54 -1.78 -3.59 -7.91
CA LEU A 54 -0.67 -4.12 -8.70
C LEU A 54 -1.02 -4.43 -10.17
N PRO A 55 -2.11 -5.15 -10.51
CA PRO A 55 -2.41 -5.49 -11.89
C PRO A 55 -2.67 -4.28 -12.80
N TYR A 56 -3.05 -3.15 -12.22
CA TYR A 56 -3.50 -1.97 -12.96
C TYR A 56 -2.43 -0.88 -13.05
N TYR A 57 -1.58 -0.74 -12.01
CA TYR A 57 -0.67 0.40 -11.85
C TYR A 57 0.81 0.04 -11.73
N ALA A 58 1.18 -1.25 -11.79
CA ALA A 58 2.58 -1.66 -11.74
C ALA A 58 3.41 -0.97 -12.84
N GLY A 59 4.55 -0.40 -12.45
CA GLY A 59 5.46 0.32 -13.37
C GLY A 59 4.95 1.68 -13.86
N GLN A 60 3.79 2.16 -13.42
CA GLN A 60 3.17 3.40 -13.92
C GLN A 60 3.23 4.57 -12.92
N VAL A 61 3.55 4.30 -11.64
CA VAL A 61 3.58 5.32 -10.59
C VAL A 61 4.82 6.19 -10.72
N LYS A 62 4.63 7.47 -11.03
CA LYS A 62 5.72 8.45 -11.20
C LYS A 62 6.34 8.91 -9.87
N CYS A 63 5.53 9.05 -8.83
CA CYS A 63 5.95 9.56 -7.52
C CYS A 63 5.12 8.89 -6.43
N ILE A 64 5.78 8.53 -5.33
CA ILE A 64 5.14 8.03 -4.11
C ILE A 64 5.55 8.98 -2.98
N TYR A 65 4.55 9.52 -2.28
CA TYR A 65 4.74 10.29 -1.05
C TYR A 65 4.07 9.54 0.10
N ILE A 66 4.81 9.29 1.18
CA ILE A 66 4.31 8.62 2.38
C ILE A 66 4.85 9.33 3.63
N ASP A 67 4.02 9.34 4.67
CA ASP A 67 4.36 9.82 6.00
C ASP A 67 4.13 8.66 6.99
N PRO A 68 5.05 7.66 7.05
CA PRO A 68 4.90 6.51 7.93
C PRO A 68 5.19 6.91 9.40
N PRO A 69 4.81 6.09 10.40
CA PRO A 69 5.20 6.34 11.78
C PRO A 69 6.73 6.41 11.94
N TYR A 70 7.22 7.36 12.74
CA TYR A 70 8.65 7.65 12.85
C TYR A 70 9.35 6.80 13.91
N ASN A 71 8.58 6.11 14.77
CA ASN A 71 9.11 5.26 15.84
C ASN A 71 10.04 6.05 16.78
N THR A 72 9.67 7.29 17.12
CA THR A 72 10.47 8.18 17.97
C THR A 72 10.42 7.83 19.45
N GLY A 73 9.53 6.92 19.85
CA GLY A 73 9.27 6.57 21.25
C GLY A 73 8.42 7.59 22.02
N ASN A 74 8.06 8.72 21.39
CA ASN A 74 7.20 9.76 21.95
C ASN A 74 5.78 9.76 21.35
N GLU A 75 5.42 8.69 20.66
CA GLU A 75 4.08 8.50 20.06
C GLU A 75 3.19 7.83 21.12
N GLY A 76 2.21 8.60 21.63
CA GLY A 76 1.22 8.19 22.62
C GLY A 76 -0.18 8.61 22.20
#